data_AF-A0A800F4T7-F1
#
_entry.id   AF-A0A800F4T7-F1
#
_cell.length_a   1.000
_cell.length_b   1.000
_cell.length_c   1.000
_cell.angle_alpha   90.00
_cell.angle_beta   90.00
_cell.angle_gamma   90.00
#
_symmetry.space_group_name_H-M   'P 1'
#
loop_
_entity.id
_entity.type
_entity.pdbx_description
1 polymer ?
#
loop_
_entity_poly.entity_id
_entity_poly.type
_entity_poly.pdbx_seq_one_letter_code
_entity_poly.pdbx_strand_id
1 'polypeptide(L)'
;MSPIGGVGINLAIQDAVACANLLATPLREERLTDRDLAAVQARRMLPTRITQRMQLVVNRVIKRVLASSKTLSPPLPVRILSRIPLLQRIPARIVGMGVRPEHIETAEVVR
;
A
#
# COMPACT_ATOMS: atom_id res chain seq x y z
N MET A 1 -1.81 -4.20 -12.55
CA MET A 1 -1.24 -4.47 -11.21
C MET A 1 -0.22 -5.60 -11.34
N SER A 2 0.92 -5.53 -10.64
CA SER A 2 1.89 -6.64 -10.57
C SER A 2 1.50 -7.56 -9.40
N PRO A 3 1.60 -8.90 -9.50
CA PRO A 3 1.20 -9.81 -8.43
C PRO A 3 2.22 -9.90 -7.27
N ILE A 4 3.32 -9.15 -7.33
CA ILE A 4 4.43 -9.28 -6.38
C ILE A 4 3.99 -8.86 -4.97
N GLY A 5 4.05 -9.79 -4.03
CA GLY A 5 3.91 -9.55 -2.59
C GLY A 5 2.47 -9.39 -2.07
N GLY A 6 1.44 -9.79 -2.83
CA GLY A 6 0.05 -9.76 -2.35
C GLY A 6 -0.54 -8.37 -2.08
N VAL A 7 0.19 -7.30 -2.40
CA VAL A 7 -0.19 -5.92 -2.04
C VAL A 7 -1.46 -5.41 -2.73
N GLY A 8 -1.90 -6.06 -3.82
CA GLY A 8 -3.16 -5.73 -4.48
C GLY A 8 -4.38 -5.99 -3.60
N ILE A 9 -4.40 -7.14 -2.90
CA ILE A 9 -5.48 -7.48 -1.96
C ILE A 9 -5.46 -6.52 -0.78
N ASN A 10 -4.27 -6.21 -0.25
CA ASN A 10 -4.14 -5.24 0.85
C ASN A 10 -4.67 -3.86 0.45
N LEU A 11 -4.32 -3.36 -0.74
CA LEU A 11 -4.88 -2.09 -1.25
C LEU A 11 -6.40 -2.14 -1.37
N ALA A 12 -6.96 -3.23 -1.92
CA ALA A 12 -8.41 -3.38 -2.07
C ALA A 12 -9.13 -3.37 -0.71
N ILE A 13 -8.60 -4.07 0.29
CA ILE A 13 -9.15 -4.06 1.66
C ILE A 13 -9.09 -2.66 2.25
N GLN A 14 -7.96 -1.95 2.12
CA GLN A 14 -7.85 -0.59 2.65
C GLN A 14 -8.77 0.40 1.92
N ASP A 15 -8.94 0.26 0.60
CA ASP A 15 -9.87 1.08 -0.16
C ASP A 15 -11.31 0.82 0.29
N ALA A 16 -11.68 -0.44 0.57
CA ALA A 16 -12.98 -0.79 1.13
C ALA A 16 -13.20 -0.18 2.54
N VAL A 17 -12.19 -0.25 3.43
CA VAL A 17 -12.28 0.36 4.77
C VAL A 17 -12.42 1.88 4.68
N ALA A 18 -11.65 2.54 3.81
CA ALA A 18 -11.76 3.99 3.63
C ALA A 18 -13.11 4.41 3.03
N CYS A 19 -13.64 3.64 2.08
CA CYS A 19 -15.00 3.82 1.56
C CYS A 19 -16.02 3.66 2.68
N ALA A 20 -15.92 2.62 3.51
CA ALA A 20 -16.84 2.40 4.62
C ALA A 20 -16.81 3.58 5.61
N ASN A 21 -15.63 4.02 6.03
CA ASN A 21 -15.49 5.13 6.97
C ASN A 21 -16.05 6.45 6.43
N LEU A 22 -15.83 6.75 5.14
CA LEU A 22 -16.22 8.03 4.56
C LEU A 22 -17.63 8.06 4.00
N LEU A 23 -18.11 6.95 3.43
CA LEU A 23 -19.35 6.92 2.64
C LEU A 23 -20.53 6.29 3.38
N ALA A 24 -20.33 5.54 4.47
CA ALA A 24 -21.43 4.86 5.16
C ALA A 24 -22.53 5.82 5.64
N THR A 25 -22.16 6.96 6.22
CA THR A 25 -23.13 7.96 6.71
C THR A 25 -23.82 8.71 5.55
N PRO A 26 -23.10 9.29 4.56
CA PRO A 26 -23.74 9.92 3.40
C PRO A 26 -24.67 9.00 2.61
N LEU A 27 -24.33 7.71 2.48
CA LEU A 27 -25.17 6.71 1.82
C LEU A 27 -26.45 6.42 2.61
N ARG A 28 -26.34 6.23 3.93
CA ARG A 28 -27.50 5.97 4.81
C ARG A 28 -28.46 7.16 4.86
N GLU A 29 -27.94 8.37 4.76
CA GLU A 29 -28.71 9.62 4.79
C GLU A 29 -29.14 10.08 3.39
N GLU A 30 -28.93 9.27 2.35
CA GLU A 30 -29.31 9.54 0.96
C GLU A 30 -28.78 10.89 0.41
N ARG A 31 -27.64 11.34 0.93
CA ARG A 31 -27.03 12.65 0.62
C ARG A 31 -25.62 12.56 0.04
N LEU A 32 -25.27 11.39 -0.51
CA LEU A 32 -23.97 11.18 -1.15
C LEU A 32 -23.75 12.18 -2.28
N THR A 33 -22.56 12.76 -2.34
CA THR A 33 -22.14 13.68 -3.41
C THR A 33 -20.81 13.26 -4.03
N ASP A 34 -20.51 13.80 -5.21
CA ASP A 34 -19.20 13.62 -5.85
C ASP A 34 -18.04 14.12 -4.98
N ARG A 35 -18.30 15.06 -4.06
CA ARG A 35 -17.30 15.52 -3.10
C ARG A 35 -16.89 14.42 -2.12
N ASP A 36 -17.82 13.56 -1.71
CA ASP A 36 -17.54 12.43 -0.83
C ASP A 36 -16.68 11.38 -1.57
N LEU A 37 -16.99 11.12 -2.85
CA LEU A 37 -16.18 10.24 -3.70
C LEU A 37 -14.77 10.82 -3.94
N ALA A 38 -14.67 12.12 -4.17
CA ALA A 38 -13.39 12.81 -4.31
C ALA A 38 -12.56 12.74 -3.01
N ALA A 39 -13.21 12.74 -1.84
CA ALA A 39 -12.52 12.57 -0.56
C ALA A 39 -11.91 11.17 -0.42
N VAL A 40 -12.63 10.10 -0.80
CA VAL A 40 -12.10 8.73 -0.86
C VAL A 40 -10.90 8.67 -1.81
N GLN A 41 -11.06 9.22 -3.03
CA GLN A 41 -10.00 9.23 -4.03
C GLN A 41 -8.75 9.98 -3.53
N ALA A 42 -8.91 11.17 -2.94
CA ALA A 42 -7.81 11.94 -2.37
C ALA A 42 -7.09 11.18 -1.25
N ARG A 43 -7.85 10.44 -0.41
CA ARG A 43 -7.31 9.65 0.69
C ARG A 43 -6.47 8.47 0.21
N ARG A 44 -6.91 7.78 -0.86
CA ARG A 44 -6.34 6.49 -1.32
C ARG A 44 -5.40 6.58 -2.52
N MET A 45 -5.46 7.65 -3.32
CA MET A 45 -4.65 7.77 -4.52
C MET A 45 -3.14 7.80 -4.22
N LEU A 46 -2.71 8.55 -3.20
CA LEU A 46 -1.29 8.65 -2.86
C LEU A 46 -0.69 7.29 -2.41
N PRO A 47 -1.28 6.58 -1.43
CA PRO A 47 -0.83 5.23 -1.05
C PRO A 47 -0.76 4.26 -2.23
N THR A 48 -1.80 4.25 -3.07
CA THR A 48 -1.88 3.37 -4.25
C THR A 48 -0.77 3.66 -5.24
N ARG A 49 -0.50 4.94 -5.56
CA ARG A 49 0.58 5.32 -6.49
C ARG A 49 1.96 4.97 -5.95
N ILE A 50 2.20 5.14 -4.65
CA ILE A 50 3.47 4.77 -4.03
C ILE A 50 3.69 3.25 -4.13
N THR A 51 2.71 2.46 -3.70
CA THR A 51 2.77 0.99 -3.74
C THR A 51 3.01 0.49 -5.16
N GLN A 52 2.26 1.01 -6.14
CA GLN A 52 2.42 0.62 -7.55
C GLN A 52 3.81 0.96 -8.09
N ARG A 53 4.34 2.16 -7.79
CA ARG A 53 5.69 2.55 -8.20
C ARG A 53 6.75 1.63 -7.60
N MET A 54 6.63 1.29 -6.31
CA MET A 54 7.53 0.35 -5.65
C MET A 54 7.50 -1.03 -6.33
N GLN A 55 6.30 -1.54 -6.67
CA GLN A 55 6.17 -2.81 -7.37
C GLN A 55 6.86 -2.80 -8.75
N LEU A 56 6.77 -1.70 -9.51
CA LEU A 56 7.46 -1.59 -10.80
C LEU A 56 8.98 -1.64 -10.65
N VAL A 57 9.52 -0.99 -9.63
CA VAL A 57 10.96 -1.04 -9.31
C VAL A 57 11.37 -2.46 -8.95
N VAL A 58 10.65 -3.11 -8.03
CA VAL A 58 10.94 -4.49 -7.60
C VAL A 58 10.85 -5.46 -8.79
N ASN A 59 9.81 -5.36 -9.61
CA ASN A 59 9.66 -6.21 -10.80
C ASN A 59 10.82 -6.04 -11.78
N ARG A 60 11.29 -4.81 -11.99
CA ARG A 60 12.45 -4.53 -12.85
C ARG A 60 13.74 -5.14 -12.29
N VAL A 61 13.95 -5.08 -10.98
CA VAL A 61 15.10 -5.70 -10.32
C VAL A 61 15.03 -7.22 -10.45
N ILE A 62 13.90 -7.84 -10.13
CA ILE A 62 13.72 -9.29 -10.25
C ILE A 62 13.98 -9.76 -11.68
N LYS A 63 13.39 -9.10 -12.69
CA LYS A 63 13.63 -9.43 -14.10
C LYS A 63 15.11 -9.35 -14.49
N ARG A 64 15.84 -8.33 -14.03
CA ARG A 64 17.27 -8.19 -14.30
C ARG A 64 18.10 -9.28 -13.62
N VAL A 65 17.74 -9.66 -12.40
CA VAL A 65 18.42 -10.75 -11.66
C VAL A 65 18.19 -12.09 -12.37
N LEU A 66 16.95 -12.39 -12.75
CA LEU A 66 16.62 -13.63 -13.45
C LEU A 66 17.24 -13.72 -14.85
N ALA A 67 17.46 -12.59 -15.52
CA ALA A 67 18.08 -12.54 -16.85
C ALA A 67 19.62 -12.58 -16.83
N SER A 68 20.26 -12.45 -15.66
CA SER A 68 21.73 -12.41 -15.55
C SER A 68 22.29 -13.74 -15.06
N SER A 69 23.31 -14.25 -15.75
CA SER A 69 24.09 -15.42 -15.32
C SER A 69 25.23 -15.06 -14.34
N LYS A 70 25.43 -13.78 -14.03
CA LYS A 70 26.42 -13.30 -13.08
C LYS A 70 25.77 -12.94 -11.74
N THR A 71 26.48 -13.19 -10.65
CA THR A 71 26.08 -12.76 -9.30
C THR A 71 26.00 -11.24 -9.23
N LEU A 72 24.78 -10.71 -9.14
CA LEU A 72 24.53 -9.28 -8.94
C LEU A 72 24.83 -8.92 -7.48
N SER A 73 25.81 -8.04 -7.28
CA SER A 73 26.10 -7.50 -5.95
C SER A 73 25.01 -6.51 -5.53
N PRO A 74 24.46 -6.62 -4.30
CA PRO A 74 23.42 -5.70 -3.85
C PRO A 74 23.99 -4.28 -3.73
N PRO A 75 23.25 -3.25 -4.18
CA PRO A 75 23.69 -1.87 -4.09
C PRO A 75 23.82 -1.45 -2.61
N LEU A 76 24.68 -0.46 -2.34
CA LEU A 76 25.00 0.03 -0.99
C LEU A 76 23.77 0.23 -0.07
N PRO A 77 22.66 0.87 -0.52
CA PRO A 77 21.46 1.03 0.31
C PRO A 77 20.85 -0.30 0.76
N VAL A 78 20.82 -1.32 -0.11
CA VAL A 78 20.29 -2.66 0.22
C VAL A 78 21.20 -3.37 1.23
N ARG A 79 22.52 -3.21 1.10
CA ARG A 79 23.50 -3.77 2.06
C ARG A 79 23.41 -3.11 3.44
N ILE A 80 23.13 -1.81 3.50
CA ILE A 80 22.90 -1.09 4.76
C ILE A 80 21.59 -1.56 5.39
N LEU A 81 20.52 -1.63 4.59
CA LEU A 81 19.21 -2.10 5.04
C LEU A 81 19.27 -3.53 5.60
N SER A 82 20.05 -4.41 4.98
CA SER A 82 20.22 -5.79 5.44
C SER A 82 21.08 -5.92 6.70
N ARG A 83 21.96 -4.96 6.99
CA ARG A 83 22.83 -4.98 8.18
C ARG A 83 22.20 -4.38 9.43
N ILE A 84 21.18 -3.53 9.29
CA ILE A 84 20.55 -2.84 10.43
C ILE A 84 19.16 -3.44 10.66
N PRO A 85 18.96 -4.29 11.70
CA PRO A 85 17.69 -4.99 11.93
C PRO A 85 16.48 -4.07 12.07
N LEU A 86 16.68 -2.86 12.62
CA LEU A 86 15.62 -1.86 12.75
C LEU A 86 15.11 -1.37 11.38
N LEU A 87 16.01 -1.22 10.40
CA LEU A 87 15.65 -0.75 9.06
C LEU A 87 14.90 -1.82 8.26
N GLN A 88 15.12 -3.10 8.54
CA GLN A 88 14.38 -4.21 7.92
C GLN A 88 12.89 -4.19 8.28
N ARG A 89 12.52 -3.58 9.42
CA ARG A 89 11.11 -3.46 9.83
C ARG A 89 10.30 -2.57 8.90
N ILE A 90 10.93 -1.57 8.27
CA ILE A 90 10.24 -0.60 7.41
C ILE A 90 9.65 -1.26 6.15
N PRO A 91 10.42 -1.95 5.28
CA PRO A 91 9.87 -2.62 4.12
C PRO A 91 8.89 -3.74 4.52
N ALA A 92 9.15 -4.45 5.62
CA ALA A 92 8.21 -5.45 6.13
C ALA A 92 6.86 -4.83 6.49
N ARG A 93 6.86 -3.67 7.16
CA ARG A 93 5.66 -2.90 7.48
C ARG A 93 4.93 -2.41 6.24
N ILE A 94 5.65 -1.91 5.25
CA ILE A 94 5.06 -1.41 3.99
C ILE A 94 4.42 -2.55 3.20
N VAL A 95 5.08 -3.72 3.11
CA VAL A 95 4.53 -4.88 2.39
C VAL A 95 3.35 -5.48 3.15
N GLY A 96 3.46 -5.64 4.46
CA GLY A 96 2.43 -6.28 5.30
C GLY A 96 1.22 -5.39 5.59
N MET A 97 1.44 -4.11 5.92
CA MET A 97 0.37 -3.19 6.33
C MET A 97 0.07 -2.09 5.30
N GLY A 98 0.90 -1.91 4.27
CA GLY A 98 0.75 -0.85 3.29
C GLY A 98 1.35 0.49 3.75
N VAL A 99 1.34 1.47 2.84
CA VAL A 99 1.95 2.79 3.04
C VAL A 99 1.13 3.65 4.01
N ARG A 100 -0.19 3.51 3.96
CA ARG A 100 -1.14 4.20 4.86
C ARG A 100 -2.26 3.23 5.23
N PRO A 101 -2.07 2.43 6.30
CA PRO A 101 -3.07 1.49 6.76
C PRO A 101 -4.36 2.21 7.15
N GLU A 102 -5.50 1.68 6.73
CA GLU A 102 -6.81 2.16 7.16
C GLU A 102 -7.33 1.26 8.27
N HIS A 103 -7.99 1.86 9.26
CA HIS A 103 -8.63 1.14 10.37
C HIS A 103 -10.11 1.50 10.35
N ILE A 104 -10.96 0.60 10.85
CA ILE A 104 -12.40 0.84 10.91
C ILE A 104 -12.68 1.92 11.97
N GLU A 105 -13.40 2.97 11.57
CA GLU A 105 -13.74 4.12 12.43
C GLU A 105 -15.27 4.16 12.68
N THR A 106 -15.90 3.01 12.93
CA THR A 106 -17.33 2.95 13.29
C THR A 106 -17.54 3.26 14.77
N ALA A 107 -18.73 3.76 15.14
CA ALA A 107 -19.07 4.14 16.51
C ALA A 107 -18.90 3.01 17.55
N GLU A 108 -18.96 1.74 17.13
CA GLU A 108 -18.71 0.56 17.97
C GLU A 108 -17.21 0.32 18.22
N VAL A 109 -16.32 0.78 17.33
CA VAL A 109 -14.87 0.51 17.38
C VAL A 109 -14.08 1.65 18.03
N VAL A 110 -14.65 2.85 18.15
CA VAL A 110 -14.01 4.04 18.75
C VAL A 110 -14.33 4.20 20.26
N ARG A 111 -15.17 3.32 20.83
CA ARG A 111 -15.42 3.22 22.28
C ARG A 111 -14.41 2.31 22.97
#